data_AF-A0A6P7GHZ1-F1
#
_entry.id   AF-A0A6P7GHZ1-F1
#
_cell.length_a   1.000
_cell.length_b   1.000
_cell.length_c   1.000
_cell.angle_alpha   90.00
_cell.angle_beta   90.00
_cell.angle_gamma   90.00
#
_symmetry.space_group_name_H-M   'P 1'
#
loop_
_entity.id
_entity.type
_entity.pdbx_description
1 polymer ?
#
loop_
_entity_poly.entity_id
_entity_poly.type
_entity_poly.pdbx_seq_one_letter_code
_entity_poly.pdbx_strand_id
1 'polypeptide(L)'
;MLVVKGEGLVNTLINKLPFELHIPGGYQYCGPGTKLKKRLARGDPGINPLDAACKQHDIAYSQHSSLEERHKADKELENRAWERVKSKDASIGEKTAALLVTGGMKTNRKL
;
A
#
# COMPACT_ATOMS: atom_id res chain seq x y z
N MET A 1 3.03 7.38 22.83
CA MET A 1 4.05 7.97 21.93
C MET A 1 3.34 8.74 20.83
N LEU A 2 3.54 10.06 20.81
CA LEU A 2 2.96 10.99 19.84
C LEU A 2 3.69 10.83 18.51
N VAL A 3 3.02 10.30 17.49
CA VAL A 3 3.55 10.24 16.13
C VAL A 3 3.36 11.61 15.49
N VAL A 4 4.48 12.30 15.25
CA VAL A 4 4.51 13.59 14.55
C VAL A 4 4.08 13.37 13.10
N LYS A 5 3.01 14.07 12.71
CA LYS A 5 2.36 13.97 11.39
C LYS A 5 3.10 14.85 10.40
N GLY A 6 4.02 14.29 9.62
CA GLY A 6 4.74 15.11 8.64
C GLY A 6 3.86 15.50 7.44
N GLU A 7 4.02 16.74 7.02
CA GLU A 7 3.18 17.44 6.05
C GLU A 7 3.70 17.20 4.64
N GLY A 8 2.87 16.60 3.79
CA GLY A 8 3.12 16.45 2.36
C GLY A 8 1.79 16.41 1.62
N LEU A 9 1.73 16.91 0.39
CA LEU A 9 0.49 17.03 -0.41
C LEU A 9 -0.30 15.70 -0.52
N VAL A 10 0.42 14.58 -0.61
CA VAL A 10 -0.14 13.22 -0.61
C VAL A 10 -0.74 12.84 0.74
N ASN A 11 -0.13 13.29 1.85
CA ASN A 11 -0.66 13.16 3.20
C ASN A 11 -1.99 13.92 3.35
N THR A 12 -2.15 15.05 2.66
CA THR A 12 -3.39 15.84 2.69
C THR A 12 -4.49 15.19 1.85
N LEU A 13 -4.17 14.58 0.70
CA LEU A 13 -5.16 13.98 -0.20
C LEU A 13 -5.67 12.62 0.31
N ILE A 14 -4.78 11.75 0.80
CA ILE A 14 -5.16 10.42 1.33
C ILE A 14 -5.93 10.54 2.66
N ASN A 15 -5.55 11.47 3.54
CA ASN A 15 -6.30 11.74 4.77
C ASN A 15 -7.64 12.46 4.53
N LYS A 16 -7.92 12.94 3.30
CA LYS A 16 -9.17 13.64 2.94
C LYS A 16 -10.16 12.78 2.16
N LEU A 17 -9.81 11.55 1.77
CA LEU A 17 -10.79 10.64 1.16
C LEU A 17 -11.80 10.23 2.25
N PRO A 18 -13.11 10.54 2.09
CA PRO A 18 -14.11 10.18 3.10
C PRO A 18 -14.42 8.67 3.12
N PHE A 19 -13.85 7.91 2.18
CA PHE A 19 -14.02 6.47 2.02
C PHE A 19 -12.67 5.78 1.75
N GLU A 20 -12.61 4.48 2.01
CA GLU A 20 -11.47 3.64 1.64
C GLU A 20 -11.74 3.03 0.27
N LEU A 21 -10.77 3.06 -0.63
CA LEU A 21 -10.92 2.47 -1.97
C LEU A 21 -9.91 1.35 -2.14
N HIS A 22 -10.36 0.11 -1.91
CA HIS A 22 -9.52 -1.08 -2.07
C HIS A 22 -9.69 -1.73 -3.43
N ILE A 23 -8.66 -2.47 -3.86
CA ILE A 23 -8.78 -3.41 -4.96
C ILE A 23 -9.92 -4.40 -4.66
N PRO A 24 -10.81 -4.70 -5.62
CA PRO A 24 -11.89 -5.66 -5.41
C PRO A 24 -11.36 -7.06 -5.10
N GLY A 25 -12.16 -7.88 -4.42
CA GLY A 25 -11.77 -9.25 -4.02
C GLY A 25 -11.37 -9.40 -2.55
N GLY A 26 -11.71 -8.41 -1.71
CA GLY A 26 -11.54 -8.51 -0.25
C GLY A 26 -10.21 -7.96 0.28
N TYR A 27 -9.44 -7.25 -0.56
CA TYR A 27 -8.20 -6.60 -0.12
C TYR A 27 -8.44 -5.66 1.06
N GLN A 28 -7.55 -5.73 2.03
CA GLN A 28 -7.66 -4.95 3.25
C GLN A 28 -6.70 -3.76 3.22
N TYR A 29 -5.56 -3.86 2.55
CA TYR A 29 -4.52 -2.83 2.59
C TYR A 29 -4.25 -2.21 1.23
N CYS A 30 -4.36 -2.96 0.13
CA CYS A 30 -4.08 -2.43 -1.21
C CYS A 30 -5.15 -1.42 -1.67
N GLY A 31 -4.92 -0.14 -1.39
CA GLY A 31 -5.75 0.95 -1.87
C GLY A 31 -5.59 2.26 -1.09
N PRO A 32 -5.94 3.42 -1.68
CA PRO A 32 -5.88 4.69 -0.97
C PRO A 32 -6.95 4.81 0.12
N GLY A 33 -6.63 5.61 1.15
CA GLY A 33 -7.53 5.88 2.27
C GLY A 33 -7.61 4.77 3.31
N THR A 34 -6.75 3.74 3.22
CA THR A 34 -6.68 2.63 4.18
C THR A 34 -6.61 3.14 5.62
N LYS A 35 -7.61 2.78 6.42
CA LYS A 35 -7.67 2.92 7.90
C LYS A 35 -6.68 1.98 8.59
N LEU A 36 -5.39 2.19 8.36
CA LEU A 36 -4.30 1.32 8.81
C LEU A 36 -4.38 0.98 10.30
N LYS A 37 -4.54 1.98 11.17
CA LYS A 37 -4.62 1.78 12.64
C LYS A 37 -5.72 0.81 13.04
N LYS A 38 -6.90 0.89 12.39
CA LYS A 38 -8.05 0.01 12.68
C LYS A 38 -7.72 -1.45 12.33
N ARG A 39 -7.07 -1.68 11.18
CA ARG A 39 -6.69 -3.03 10.73
C ARG A 39 -5.57 -3.63 11.55
N LEU A 40 -4.57 -2.82 11.91
CA LEU A 40 -3.48 -3.25 12.80
C LEU A 40 -4.01 -3.61 14.19
N ALA A 41 -4.92 -2.83 14.76
CA ALA A 41 -5.53 -3.14 16.06
C ALA A 41 -6.36 -4.43 16.03
N ARG A 42 -6.99 -4.75 14.88
CA ARG A 42 -7.71 -6.01 14.69
C ARG A 42 -6.77 -7.20 14.44
N GLY A 43 -5.53 -6.97 14.02
CA GLY A 43 -4.55 -8.01 13.75
C GLY A 43 -4.63 -8.60 12.34
N ASP A 44 -5.24 -7.90 11.38
CA ASP A 44 -5.41 -8.43 10.02
C ASP A 44 -4.05 -8.70 9.35
N PRO A 45 -3.78 -9.91 8.82
CA PRO A 45 -2.51 -10.21 8.16
C PRO A 45 -2.44 -9.69 6.71
N GLY A 46 -3.59 -9.43 6.08
CA GLY A 46 -3.73 -9.30 4.63
C GLY A 46 -4.19 -10.64 4.02
N ILE A 47 -5.05 -10.57 2.99
CA ILE A 47 -5.73 -11.76 2.45
C ILE A 47 -4.82 -12.66 1.58
N ASN A 48 -3.71 -12.11 1.09
CA ASN A 48 -2.72 -12.80 0.28
C ASN A 48 -1.36 -12.06 0.39
N PRO A 49 -0.27 -12.62 -0.16
CA PRO A 49 1.05 -11.98 -0.06
C PRO A 49 1.11 -10.56 -0.66
N LEU A 50 0.35 -10.26 -1.72
CA LEU A 50 0.23 -8.89 -2.23
C LEU A 50 -0.38 -7.94 -1.19
N ASP A 51 -1.48 -8.34 -0.55
CA ASP A 51 -2.15 -7.50 0.46
C ASP A 51 -1.29 -7.30 1.71
N ALA A 52 -0.52 -8.33 2.09
CA ALA A 52 0.49 -8.21 3.14
C ALA A 52 1.63 -7.24 2.76
N ALA A 53 2.03 -7.19 1.49
CA ALA A 53 3.00 -6.20 1.01
C ALA A 53 2.42 -4.77 1.06
N CYS A 54 1.14 -4.58 0.69
CA CYS A 54 0.45 -3.31 0.85
C CYS A 54 0.36 -2.87 2.33
N LYS A 55 0.15 -3.81 3.26
CA LYS A 55 0.21 -3.53 4.70
C LYS A 55 1.58 -2.99 5.12
N GLN A 56 2.67 -3.64 4.68
CA GLN A 56 4.03 -3.20 5.00
C GLN A 56 4.32 -1.81 4.43
N HIS A 57 3.90 -1.56 3.19
CA HIS A 57 3.96 -0.26 2.56
C HIS A 57 3.25 0.81 3.38
N ASP A 58 1.99 0.59 3.77
CA ASP A 58 1.22 1.58 4.52
C ASP A 58 1.83 1.87 5.90
N ILE A 59 2.42 0.86 6.55
CA ILE A 59 3.18 1.04 7.79
C ILE A 59 4.38 1.97 7.55
N ALA A 60 5.22 1.67 6.55
CA ALA A 60 6.38 2.50 6.22
C ALA A 60 5.96 3.93 5.85
N TYR A 61 4.92 4.07 5.03
CA TYR A 61 4.37 5.36 4.61
C TYR A 61 3.84 6.17 5.81
N SER A 62 3.33 5.52 6.85
CA SER A 62 2.85 6.15 8.08
C SER A 62 3.97 6.62 9.02
N GLN A 63 5.15 6.00 8.91
CA GLN A 63 6.33 6.31 9.75
C GLN A 63 7.20 7.42 9.16
N HIS A 64 7.12 7.63 7.84
CA HIS A 64 7.95 8.59 7.13
C HIS A 64 7.13 9.66 6.41
N SER A 65 7.60 10.91 6.52
CA SER A 65 7.04 12.05 5.78
C SER A 65 7.95 12.57 4.67
N SER A 66 9.22 12.20 4.68
CA SER A 66 10.15 12.58 3.62
C SER A 66 9.78 11.87 2.32
N LEU A 67 9.92 12.60 1.21
CA LEU A 67 9.65 12.07 -0.13
C LEU A 67 10.58 10.89 -0.44
N GLU A 68 11.85 10.99 -0.07
CA GLU A 68 12.85 9.95 -0.30
C GLU A 68 12.47 8.60 0.35
N GLU A 69 12.06 8.60 1.62
CA GLU A 69 11.66 7.38 2.33
C GLU A 69 10.35 6.80 1.78
N ARG A 70 9.42 7.67 1.35
CA ARG A 70 8.19 7.24 0.69
C ARG A 70 8.47 6.61 -0.68
N HIS A 71 9.39 7.17 -1.46
CA HIS A 71 9.82 6.56 -2.73
C HIS A 71 10.54 5.23 -2.52
N LYS A 72 11.28 5.06 -1.42
CA LYS A 72 11.83 3.75 -1.02
C LYS A 72 10.72 2.74 -0.73
N ALA A 73 9.70 3.14 0.03
CA ALA A 73 8.53 2.30 0.31
C ALA A 73 7.74 1.95 -0.97
N ASP A 74 7.51 2.92 -1.86
CA ASP A 74 6.87 2.70 -3.15
C ASP A 74 7.68 1.71 -4.00
N LYS A 75 9.02 1.85 -4.04
CA LYS A 75 9.91 0.95 -4.78
C LYS A 75 9.86 -0.48 -4.24
N GLU A 76 9.85 -0.63 -2.92
CA GLU A 76 9.73 -1.93 -2.28
C GLU A 76 8.39 -2.60 -2.63
N LEU A 77 7.27 -1.87 -2.56
CA LEU A 77 5.96 -2.39 -2.95
C LEU A 77 5.89 -2.73 -4.45
N GLU A 78 6.47 -1.88 -5.32
CA GLU A 78 6.57 -2.15 -6.76
C GLU A 78 7.23 -3.51 -7.02
N ASN A 79 8.38 -3.76 -6.37
CA ASN A 79 9.16 -4.98 -6.53
C ASN A 79 8.38 -6.21 -6.02
N ARG A 80 7.81 -6.15 -4.81
CA ARG A 80 7.01 -7.24 -4.22
C ARG A 80 5.79 -7.56 -5.07
N ALA A 81 5.09 -6.54 -5.55
CA ALA A 81 3.97 -6.73 -6.46
C ALA A 81 4.42 -7.40 -7.76
N TRP A 82 5.55 -6.99 -8.33
CA TRP A 82 6.09 -7.62 -9.54
C TRP A 82 6.47 -9.09 -9.33
N GLU A 83 6.96 -9.47 -8.15
CA GLU A 83 7.19 -10.87 -7.79
C GLU A 83 5.87 -11.65 -7.77
N ARG A 84 4.79 -11.07 -7.25
CA ARG A 84 3.46 -11.71 -7.26
C ARG A 84 2.92 -11.90 -8.67
N VAL A 85 3.11 -10.94 -9.57
CA VAL A 85 2.77 -11.09 -11.01
C VAL A 85 3.42 -12.34 -11.62
N LYS A 86 4.71 -12.56 -11.32
CA LYS A 86 5.49 -13.68 -11.87
C LYS A 86 5.29 -15.01 -11.13
N SER A 87 4.74 -14.97 -9.93
CA SER A 87 4.68 -16.13 -9.05
C SER A 87 3.77 -17.25 -9.61
N LYS A 88 4.09 -18.51 -9.31
CA LYS A 88 3.31 -19.67 -9.79
C LYS A 88 2.13 -19.97 -8.87
N ASP A 89 2.26 -19.62 -7.60
CA ASP A 89 1.27 -19.82 -6.52
C ASP A 89 0.20 -18.73 -6.47
N ALA A 90 0.43 -17.54 -7.05
CA ALA A 90 -0.59 -16.50 -7.09
C ALA A 90 -1.77 -16.89 -7.99
N SER A 91 -2.96 -16.63 -7.48
CA SER A 91 -4.20 -16.68 -8.29
C SER A 91 -4.17 -15.65 -9.42
N ILE A 92 -4.98 -15.86 -10.46
CA ILE A 92 -5.13 -14.90 -11.55
C ILE A 92 -5.57 -13.53 -11.02
N GLY A 93 -6.51 -13.51 -10.06
CA GLY A 93 -6.96 -12.28 -9.42
C GLY A 93 -5.84 -11.55 -8.69
N GLU A 94 -5.01 -12.28 -7.92
CA GLU A 94 -3.85 -11.69 -7.25
C GLU A 94 -2.84 -11.14 -8.26
N LYS A 95 -2.57 -11.83 -9.36
CA LYS A 95 -1.66 -11.36 -10.42
C LYS A 95 -2.14 -10.08 -11.07
N THR A 96 -3.43 -10.00 -11.40
CA THR A 96 -4.02 -8.79 -11.98
C THR A 96 -3.96 -7.62 -10.99
N ALA A 97 -4.32 -7.86 -9.72
CA ALA A 97 -4.17 -6.86 -8.67
C ALA A 97 -2.71 -6.40 -8.51
N ALA A 98 -1.76 -7.34 -8.52
CA ALA A 98 -0.35 -7.06 -8.39
C ALA A 98 0.17 -6.22 -9.55
N LEU A 99 -0.27 -6.50 -10.77
CA LEU A 99 0.10 -5.72 -11.96
C LEU A 99 -0.38 -4.26 -11.84
N LEU A 100 -1.60 -4.05 -11.35
CA LEU A 100 -2.14 -2.71 -11.08
C LEU A 100 -1.31 -1.98 -10.01
N VAL A 101 -0.96 -2.66 -8.92
CA VAL A 101 -0.11 -2.09 -7.86
C VAL A 101 1.28 -1.74 -8.39
N THR A 102 1.92 -2.61 -9.16
CA THR A 102 3.22 -2.32 -9.79
C THR A 102 3.16 -1.05 -10.65
N GLY A 103 2.11 -0.90 -11.48
CA GLY A 103 1.92 0.29 -12.31
C GLY A 103 1.68 1.56 -11.48
N GLY A 104 0.86 1.46 -10.43
CA GLY A 104 0.59 2.56 -9.50
C GLY A 104 1.85 3.05 -8.78
N MET A 105 2.60 2.13 -8.16
CA MET A 105 3.84 2.46 -7.45
C MET A 105 4.90 3.04 -8.39
N LYS A 106 5.05 2.49 -9.59
CA LYS A 106 5.97 3.03 -10.61
C LYS A 106 5.63 4.47 -10.99
N THR A 107 4.34 4.81 -11.04
CA THR A 107 3.87 6.17 -11.29
C THR A 107 4.14 7.09 -10.09
N ASN A 108 3.81 6.66 -8.87
CA ASN A 108 4.02 7.45 -7.65
C ASN A 108 5.47 7.89 -7.45
N ARG A 109 6.45 7.03 -7.73
CA ARG A 109 7.87 7.40 -7.60
C ARG A 109 8.38 8.43 -8.61
N LYS A 110 7.63 8.67 -9.68
CA LYS A 110 7.97 9.67 -10.70
C LYS A 110 7.35 11.03 -10.39
N LEU A 111 6.52 11.10 -9.36
CA LEU A 111 5.90 12.31 -8.81
C LEU A 111 6.67 12.74 -7.56
#